data_AF-A0AAV4I6F5-F1
#
_entry.id   AF-A0AAV4I6F5-F1
#
_cell.length_a   1.000
_cell.length_b   1.000
_cell.length_c   1.000
_cell.angle_alpha   90.00
_cell.angle_beta   90.00
_cell.angle_gamma   90.00
#
_symmetry.space_group_name_H-M   'P 1'
#
loop_
_entity.id
_entity.type
_entity.pdbx_description
1 polymer ?
#
loop_
_entity_poly.entity_id
_entity_poly.type
_entity_poly.pdbx_seq_one_letter_code
_entity_poly.pdbx_strand_id
1 'polypeptide(L)'
;MAFRQKVREGKLGKTAQFWLSFMDCANNVFALLYAVKINSVLVYQTASSDMAQLFFSFGGMNYSRYLTWFDVFLLNIDRTHPGAMELLKKGAISVARSMVLGNRCQVDKTFEETFMLRCWRCWCFRIAGKLLGVSKVD
;
A
#
# COMPACT_ATOMS: atom_id res chain seq x y z
N MET A 1 18.36 -18.29 -2.87
CA MET A 1 18.21 -18.08 -1.41
C MET A 1 19.55 -18.17 -0.65
N ALA A 2 20.37 -19.21 -0.88
CA ALA A 2 21.62 -19.44 -0.13
C ALA A 2 22.62 -18.25 -0.10
N PHE A 3 22.77 -17.50 -1.20
CA PHE A 3 23.68 -16.34 -1.24
C PHE A 3 23.21 -15.19 -0.34
N ARG A 4 21.93 -14.80 -0.42
CA ARG A 4 21.36 -13.72 0.40
C ARG A 4 21.47 -14.04 1.89
N GLN A 5 21.29 -15.29 2.27
CA GLN A 5 21.42 -15.72 3.66
C GLN A 5 22.87 -15.61 4.17
N LYS A 6 23.86 -16.04 3.38
CA LYS A 6 25.29 -15.84 3.70
C LYS A 6 25.65 -14.36 3.85
N VAL A 7 25.06 -13.49 3.03
CA VAL A 7 25.21 -12.03 3.17
C VAL A 7 24.58 -11.55 4.47
N ARG A 8 23.33 -11.93 4.79
CA ARG A 8 22.65 -11.55 6.05
C ARG A 8 23.41 -12.00 7.29
N GLU A 9 24.03 -13.18 7.25
CA GLU A 9 24.90 -13.72 8.32
C GLU A 9 26.24 -12.96 8.45
N GLY A 10 26.57 -12.05 7.53
CA GLY A 10 27.77 -11.20 7.62
C GLY A 10 29.04 -11.84 7.09
N LYS A 11 28.94 -13.03 6.48
CA LYS A 11 30.10 -13.79 5.97
C LYS A 11 30.84 -13.07 4.82
N LEU A 12 30.20 -12.11 4.17
CA LEU A 12 30.75 -11.32 3.05
C LEU A 12 31.02 -9.85 3.43
N GLY A 13 31.01 -9.53 4.73
CA GLY A 13 31.28 -8.19 5.26
C GLY A 13 30.05 -7.29 5.38
N LYS A 14 30.22 -6.20 6.15
CA LYS A 14 29.14 -5.25 6.50
C LYS A 14 28.61 -4.47 5.29
N THR A 15 29.46 -4.17 4.32
CA THR A 15 29.07 -3.46 3.10
C THR A 15 28.05 -4.27 2.30
N ALA A 16 28.25 -5.57 2.15
CA ALA A 16 27.31 -6.44 1.46
C ALA A 16 25.96 -6.53 2.21
N GLN A 17 25.98 -6.60 3.55
CA GLN A 17 24.78 -6.57 4.40
C GLN A 17 23.98 -5.27 4.21
N PHE A 18 24.66 -4.13 4.19
CA PHE A 18 24.03 -2.83 3.95
C PHE A 18 23.33 -2.80 2.59
N TRP A 19 24.03 -3.16 1.51
CA TRP A 19 23.45 -3.17 0.17
C TRP A 19 22.29 -4.15 0.01
N LEU A 20 22.36 -5.32 0.66
CA LEU A 20 21.24 -6.26 0.65
C LEU A 20 20.02 -5.68 1.37
N SER A 21 20.22 -5.02 2.51
CA SER A 21 19.14 -4.36 3.25
C SER A 21 18.50 -3.24 2.43
N PHE A 22 19.31 -2.45 1.72
CA PHE A 22 18.83 -1.43 0.79
C PHE A 22 18.00 -2.04 -0.35
N MET A 23 18.49 -3.13 -0.96
CA MET A 23 17.73 -3.83 -2.00
C MET A 23 16.42 -4.41 -1.47
N ASP A 24 16.38 -4.92 -0.24
CA ASP A 24 15.15 -5.41 0.39
C ASP A 24 14.14 -4.26 0.58
N CYS A 25 14.59 -3.07 0.98
CA CYS A 25 13.75 -1.88 1.08
C CYS A 25 13.21 -1.44 -0.30
N ALA A 26 14.08 -1.39 -1.32
CA ALA A 26 13.69 -1.03 -2.68
C ALA A 26 12.69 -2.02 -3.28
N ASN A 27 12.90 -3.32 -3.04
CA ASN A 27 11.97 -4.37 -3.47
C ASN A 27 10.59 -4.19 -2.83
N ASN A 28 10.51 -3.77 -1.57
CA ASN A 28 9.22 -3.50 -0.93
C ASN A 28 8.47 -2.34 -1.60
N VAL A 29 9.18 -1.26 -1.95
CA VAL A 29 8.60 -0.14 -2.72
C VAL A 29 8.10 -0.60 -4.09
N PHE A 30 8.89 -1.41 -4.80
CA PHE A 30 8.47 -1.96 -6.09
C PHE A 30 7.29 -2.93 -5.97
N ALA A 31 7.22 -3.73 -4.90
CA ALA A 31 6.09 -4.62 -4.64
C ALA A 31 4.79 -3.83 -4.45
N LEU A 32 4.84 -2.71 -3.73
CA LEU A 32 3.69 -1.82 -3.55
C LEU A 32 3.25 -1.19 -4.89
N LEU A 33 4.19 -0.67 -5.68
CA LEU A 33 3.90 -0.13 -7.00
C LEU A 33 3.29 -1.19 -7.92
N TYR A 34 3.86 -2.40 -7.92
CA TYR A 34 3.35 -3.53 -8.66
C TYR A 34 1.92 -3.88 -8.23
N ALA A 35 1.65 -3.99 -6.92
CA ALA A 35 0.34 -4.27 -6.37
C ALA A 35 -0.72 -3.28 -6.86
N VAL A 36 -0.38 -1.99 -6.94
CA VAL A 36 -1.25 -0.95 -7.51
C VAL A 36 -1.45 -1.13 -9.01
N LYS A 37 -0.41 -1.49 -9.77
CA LYS A 37 -0.53 -1.73 -11.22
C LYS A 37 -1.44 -2.92 -11.55
N ILE A 38 -1.36 -3.99 -10.76
CA ILE A 38 -2.15 -5.21 -10.95
C ILE A 38 -3.46 -5.25 -10.16
N ASN A 39 -3.69 -4.26 -9.29
CA ASN A 39 -4.83 -4.19 -8.37
C ASN A 39 -4.98 -5.45 -7.47
N SER A 40 -3.88 -5.96 -6.94
CA SER A 40 -3.89 -7.09 -6.00
C SER A 40 -3.94 -6.60 -4.57
N VAL A 41 -5.06 -6.83 -3.88
CA VAL A 41 -5.29 -6.41 -2.50
C VAL A 41 -4.30 -7.09 -1.54
N LEU A 42 -4.03 -8.38 -1.75
CA LEU A 42 -3.16 -9.16 -0.86
C LEU A 42 -1.72 -8.65 -0.88
N VAL A 43 -1.16 -8.45 -2.08
CA VAL A 43 0.22 -7.96 -2.24
C VAL A 43 0.35 -6.52 -1.76
N TYR A 44 -0.71 -5.72 -1.96
CA TYR A 44 -0.78 -4.37 -1.43
C TYR A 44 -0.72 -4.36 0.09
N GLN A 45 -1.52 -5.20 0.75
CA GLN A 45 -1.56 -5.28 2.20
C GLN A 45 -0.22 -5.73 2.80
N THR A 46 0.37 -6.81 2.28
CA THR A 46 1.67 -7.32 2.79
C THR A 46 2.78 -6.28 2.61
N ALA A 47 2.86 -5.65 1.43
CA ALA A 47 3.88 -4.64 1.17
C ALA A 47 3.66 -3.37 2.02
N SER A 48 2.41 -2.96 2.25
CA SER A 48 2.08 -1.85 3.14
C SER A 48 2.47 -2.12 4.60
N SER A 49 2.28 -3.35 5.09
CA SER A 49 2.68 -3.74 6.45
C SER A 49 4.22 -3.68 6.62
N ASP A 50 4.97 -4.23 5.67
CA ASP A 50 6.44 -4.17 5.67
C ASP A 50 6.96 -2.72 5.55
N MET A 51 6.23 -1.85 4.86
CA MET A 51 6.58 -0.43 4.73
C MET A 51 6.51 0.32 6.06
N ALA A 52 5.66 -0.09 6.99
CA ALA A 52 5.54 0.54 8.30
C ALA A 52 6.84 0.42 9.11
N GLN A 53 7.55 -0.70 8.98
CA GLN A 53 8.86 -0.92 9.63
C GLN A 53 9.94 -0.01 9.03
N LEU A 54 9.88 0.20 7.71
CA LEU A 54 10.76 1.12 7.01
C LEU A 54 10.56 2.55 7.51
N PHE A 55 9.32 3.03 7.53
CA PHE A 55 9.02 4.37 8.03
C PHE A 55 9.42 4.55 9.49
N PHE A 56 9.24 3.53 10.33
CA PHE A 56 9.71 3.58 11.72
C PHE A 56 11.23 3.79 11.79
N SER A 57 11.99 3.03 11.01
CA SER A 57 13.46 3.06 11.00
C SER A 57 14.05 4.38 10.49
N PHE A 58 13.37 5.05 9.55
CA PHE A 58 13.81 6.32 8.94
C PHE A 58 13.16 7.57 9.58
N GLY A 59 12.57 7.45 10.77
CA GLY A 59 12.02 8.60 11.51
C GLY A 59 10.62 9.06 11.09
N GLY A 60 9.95 8.31 10.21
CA GLY A 60 8.55 8.51 9.80
C GLY A 60 7.55 7.90 10.78
N MET A 61 7.66 8.21 12.08
CA MET A 61 6.82 7.60 13.13
C MET A 61 5.32 7.75 12.90
N ASN A 62 4.87 8.91 12.40
CA ASN A 62 3.46 9.15 12.08
C ASN A 62 2.97 8.21 10.98
N TYR A 63 3.74 8.07 9.89
CA TYR A 63 3.40 7.17 8.79
C TYR A 63 3.38 5.71 9.22
N SER A 64 4.34 5.29 10.06
CA SER A 64 4.38 3.94 10.63
C SER A 64 3.13 3.65 11.48
N ARG A 65 2.70 4.61 12.32
CA ARG A 65 1.47 4.49 13.13
C ARG A 65 0.21 4.39 12.27
N TYR A 66 0.08 5.20 11.22
CA TYR A 66 -1.10 5.16 10.36
C TYR A 66 -1.15 3.88 9.53
N LEU A 67 -0.01 3.41 9.01
CA LEU A 67 0.06 2.18 8.23
C LEU A 67 -0.27 0.94 9.07
N THR A 68 0.22 0.87 10.29
CA THR A 68 -0.12 -0.25 11.20
C THR A 68 -1.60 -0.28 11.55
N TRP A 69 -2.22 0.88 11.80
CA TRP A 69 -3.67 0.95 11.98
C TRP A 69 -4.43 0.53 10.71
N PHE A 70 -3.96 0.98 9.54
CA PHE A 70 -4.56 0.64 8.25
C PHE A 70 -4.50 -0.86 7.95
N ASP A 71 -3.39 -1.53 8.29
CA ASP A 71 -3.26 -2.98 8.12
C ASP A 71 -4.27 -3.74 8.99
N VAL A 72 -4.40 -3.36 10.27
CA VAL A 72 -5.43 -3.92 11.15
C VAL A 72 -6.84 -3.67 10.62
N PHE A 73 -7.08 -2.49 10.06
CA PHE A 73 -8.36 -2.16 9.43
C PHE A 73 -8.65 -3.05 8.21
N LEU A 74 -7.67 -3.25 7.32
CA LEU A 74 -7.80 -4.14 6.16
C LEU A 74 -8.06 -5.59 6.56
N LEU A 75 -7.38 -6.09 7.60
CA LEU A 75 -7.64 -7.45 8.13
C LEU A 75 -9.08 -7.63 8.64
N ASN A 76 -9.69 -6.57 9.15
CA ASN A 76 -11.04 -6.59 9.73
C ASN A 76 -12.11 -6.02 8.78
N ILE A 77 -11.77 -5.79 7.50
CA ILE A 77 -12.67 -5.10 6.58
C ILE A 77 -13.96 -5.89 6.33
N ASP A 78 -13.88 -7.21 6.22
CA ASP A 78 -15.03 -8.07 5.97
C ASP A 78 -16.04 -8.05 7.13
N ARG A 79 -15.56 -7.83 8.36
CA ARG A 79 -16.39 -7.74 9.56
C ARG A 79 -16.98 -6.35 9.76
N THR A 80 -16.17 -5.32 9.53
CA THR A 80 -16.58 -3.92 9.79
C THR A 80 -17.44 -3.36 8.65
N HIS A 81 -17.18 -3.78 7.41
CA HIS A 81 -17.82 -3.25 6.20
C HIS A 81 -18.06 -4.37 5.18
N PRO A 82 -19.18 -5.11 5.27
CA PRO A 82 -19.47 -6.18 4.33
C PRO A 82 -19.57 -5.63 2.89
N GLY A 83 -18.91 -6.30 1.95
CA GLY A 83 -18.87 -5.90 0.54
C GLY A 83 -17.79 -4.88 0.17
N ALA A 84 -17.08 -4.29 1.14
CA ALA A 84 -15.97 -3.37 0.85
C ALA A 84 -14.76 -4.08 0.21
N MET A 85 -14.50 -5.32 0.59
CA MET A 85 -13.44 -6.14 -0.01
C MET A 85 -13.68 -6.37 -1.51
N GLU A 86 -14.94 -6.56 -1.92
CA GLU A 86 -15.30 -6.72 -3.33
C GLU A 86 -15.07 -5.42 -4.12
N LEU A 87 -15.27 -4.25 -3.51
CA LEU A 87 -14.94 -2.96 -4.13
C LEU A 87 -13.43 -2.77 -4.30
N LEU A 88 -12.63 -3.19 -3.33
CA LEU A 88 -11.15 -3.17 -3.43
C LEU A 88 -10.67 -4.06 -4.58
N LYS A 89 -11.18 -5.29 -4.67
CA LYS A 89 -10.87 -6.22 -5.77
C LYS A 89 -11.28 -5.67 -7.14
N LYS A 90 -12.40 -4.93 -7.22
CA LYS A 90 -12.90 -4.33 -8.47
C LYS A 90 -12.09 -3.14 -8.97
N GLY A 91 -11.21 -2.55 -8.16
CA GLY A 91 -10.37 -1.43 -8.59
C GLY A 91 -10.31 -0.25 -7.64
N ALA A 92 -10.89 -0.32 -6.44
CA ALA A 92 -10.87 0.83 -5.52
C ALA A 92 -9.46 1.20 -5.02
N ILE A 93 -8.45 0.33 -5.17
CA ILE A 93 -7.04 0.63 -4.84
C ILE A 93 -6.37 1.48 -5.93
N SER A 94 -6.78 1.33 -7.19
CA SER A 94 -6.09 1.93 -8.33
C SER A 94 -7.03 2.40 -9.44
N VAL A 95 -6.85 3.65 -9.89
CA VAL A 95 -7.59 4.22 -11.03
C VAL A 95 -6.72 4.10 -12.27
N ALA A 96 -7.31 3.61 -13.36
CA ALA A 96 -6.69 3.60 -14.68
C ALA A 96 -7.11 4.86 -15.45
N ARG A 97 -6.14 5.62 -15.98
CA ARG A 97 -6.43 6.72 -16.93
C ARG A 97 -6.62 6.23 -18.36
N SER A 98 -6.05 5.07 -18.69
CA SER A 98 -6.28 4.37 -19.95
C SER A 98 -6.41 2.87 -19.69
N MET A 99 -7.02 2.15 -20.62
CA MET A 99 -7.23 0.69 -20.52
C MET A 99 -5.95 -0.14 -20.78
N VAL A 100 -4.79 0.52 -20.84
CA VAL A 100 -3.49 -0.14 -21.04
C VAL A 100 -3.04 -0.79 -19.73
N LEU A 101 -2.68 -2.07 -19.80
CA LEU A 101 -2.15 -2.82 -18.67
C LEU A 101 -0.90 -2.12 -18.09
N GLY A 102 -0.84 -1.99 -16.77
CA GLY A 102 0.26 -1.29 -16.11
C GLY A 102 0.14 0.25 -16.04
N ASN A 103 -0.90 0.86 -16.62
CA ASN A 103 -1.13 2.31 -16.51
C ASN A 103 -2.04 2.72 -15.33
N ARG A 104 -2.26 1.80 -14.37
CA ARG A 104 -3.03 2.13 -13.15
C ARG A 104 -2.20 2.99 -12.22
N CYS A 105 -2.83 3.94 -11.55
CA CYS A 105 -2.22 4.79 -10.52
C CYS A 105 -3.00 4.63 -9.24
N GLN A 106 -2.32 4.76 -8.09
CA GLN A 106 -2.99 4.67 -6.79
C GLN A 106 -4.04 5.79 -6.69
N VAL A 107 -5.23 5.44 -6.20
CA VAL A 107 -6.34 6.43 -6.06
C VAL A 107 -5.98 7.52 -5.06
N ASP A 108 -5.22 7.15 -4.04
CA ASP A 108 -4.71 8.03 -3.00
C ASP A 108 -3.18 8.02 -3.01
N LYS A 109 -2.56 9.20 -3.15
CA LYS A 109 -1.09 9.33 -3.24
C LYS A 109 -0.45 9.57 -1.87
N THR A 110 -1.24 10.02 -0.90
CA THR A 110 -0.77 10.37 0.44
C THR A 110 -1.70 9.69 1.43
N PHE A 111 -1.21 8.61 2.06
CA PHE A 111 -1.94 7.94 3.15
C PHE A 111 -2.48 8.94 4.21
N GLU A 112 -1.84 10.12 4.35
CA GLU A 112 -2.30 11.23 5.17
C GLU A 112 -3.68 11.81 4.80
N GLU A 113 -4.08 11.88 3.53
CA GLU A 113 -5.38 12.48 3.14
C GLU A 113 -6.57 11.58 3.48
N THR A 114 -6.40 10.26 3.41
CA THR A 114 -7.43 9.28 3.80
C THR A 114 -7.60 9.20 5.33
N PHE A 115 -6.58 9.57 6.11
CA PHE A 115 -6.59 9.47 7.57
C PHE A 115 -6.85 10.78 8.32
N MET A 116 -6.22 11.89 7.91
CA MET A 116 -6.21 13.12 8.71
C MET A 116 -7.45 14.00 8.52
N LEU A 117 -8.21 13.83 7.44
CA LEU A 117 -9.31 14.74 7.11
C LEU A 117 -10.71 14.10 7.06
N ARG A 118 -10.85 12.78 6.86
CA ARG A 118 -12.15 12.21 6.45
C ARG A 118 -12.38 10.75 6.89
N CYS A 119 -13.47 10.55 7.63
CA CYS A 119 -14.07 9.25 7.93
C CYS A 119 -14.28 8.42 6.64
N TRP A 120 -14.05 7.10 6.69
CA TRP A 120 -14.15 6.10 5.60
C TRP A 120 -15.38 6.28 4.68
N ARG A 121 -16.52 6.74 5.23
CA ARG A 121 -17.71 7.12 4.46
C ARG A 121 -17.41 8.08 3.31
N CYS A 122 -16.55 9.08 3.53
CA CYS A 122 -16.16 10.05 2.50
C CYS A 122 -15.18 9.48 1.47
N TRP A 123 -14.35 8.49 1.82
CA TRP A 123 -13.45 7.82 0.87
C TRP A 123 -14.25 6.92 -0.07
N CYS A 124 -15.16 6.09 0.46
CA CYS A 124 -16.12 5.32 -0.36
C CYS A 124 -16.99 6.23 -1.24
N PHE A 125 -17.48 7.36 -0.74
CA PHE A 125 -18.24 8.32 -1.57
C PHE A 125 -17.42 8.95 -2.69
N ARG A 126 -16.12 9.19 -2.49
CA ARG A 126 -15.25 9.78 -3.52
C ARG A 126 -14.79 8.75 -4.54
N ILE A 127 -14.57 7.51 -4.12
CA ILE A 127 -14.30 6.38 -5.02
C ILE A 127 -15.56 6.02 -5.81
N ALA A 128 -16.71 5.93 -5.17
CA ALA A 128 -18.00 5.74 -5.84
C ALA A 128 -18.30 6.92 -6.78
N GLY A 129 -18.09 8.17 -6.34
CA GLY A 129 -18.28 9.35 -7.18
C GLY A 129 -17.32 9.41 -8.38
N LYS A 130 -16.05 9.02 -8.22
CA LYS A 130 -15.08 8.92 -9.32
C LYS A 130 -15.33 7.73 -10.25
N LEU A 131 -15.90 6.63 -9.75
CA LEU A 131 -16.24 5.44 -10.55
C LEU A 131 -17.61 5.55 -11.24
N LEU A 132 -18.54 6.32 -10.69
CA LEU A 132 -19.92 6.48 -11.20
C LEU A 132 -20.16 7.82 -11.91
N GLY A 133 -19.14 8.69 -12.02
CA GLY A 133 -19.26 9.98 -12.71
C GLY A 133 -20.20 10.97 -12.02
N VAL A 134 -20.54 10.77 -10.74
CA VAL A 134 -21.43 11.67 -10.01
C VAL A 134 -20.60 12.84 -9.49
N SER A 135 -20.68 13.99 -10.18
CA SER A 135 -20.22 15.27 -9.63
C SER A 135 -21.03 15.57 -8.38
N LYS A 136 -20.37 16.11 -7.35
CA LYS A 136 -21.07 16.73 -6.24
C LYS A 136 -22.06 17.75 -6.79
N VAL A 137 -23.33 17.59 -6.46
CA VAL A 137 -24.28 18.70 -6.43
C VAL A 137 -23.98 19.41 -5.12
N ASP A 138 -23.66 20.70 -5.21
CA ASP A 138 -23.42 21.59 -4.07
C ASP A 138 -24.64 21.70 -3.16
#